data_AF-A0A7K4K6V5-F1
#
_entry.id   AF-A0A7K4K6V5-F1
#
_cell.length_a   1.000
_cell.length_b   1.000
_cell.length_c   1.000
_cell.angle_alpha   90.00
_cell.angle_beta   90.00
_cell.angle_gamma   90.00
#
_symmetry.space_group_name_H-M   'P 1'
#
loop_
_entity.id
_entity.type
_entity.pdbx_description
1 polymer ?
#
loop_
_entity_poly.entity_id
_entity_poly.type
_entity_poly.pdbx_seq_one_letter_code
_entity_poly.pdbx_strand_id
1 'polypeptide(L)'
;RRCSPWQVVLGEPHACSCAAFRRERGLCKHLCWILLKKYRLPRDHEYAFKSGLLEREIEDILQRLQQEQTLRPEQTAFSPTLNEENQILFIHQKEIDIEDVCPICQEEFLKTMLPITFCRYSCGNNVHIKCMKIWADHQDELGPDSVVKCPLCR
;
A
#
# COMPACT_ATOMS: atom_id res chain seq x y z
N ARG A 1 20.66 11.59 13.36
CA ARG A 1 21.39 10.58 14.17
C ARG A 1 21.11 9.21 13.55
N ARG A 2 22.10 8.53 12.95
CA ARG A 2 21.91 7.17 12.39
C ARG A 2 21.94 6.19 13.56
N CYS A 3 20.79 5.67 13.97
CA CYS A 3 20.73 4.53 14.88
C CYS A 3 21.11 3.28 14.09
N SER A 4 21.99 2.45 14.65
CA SER A 4 22.34 1.14 14.09
C SER A 4 21.09 0.30 13.81
N PRO A 5 21.09 -0.52 12.75
CA PRO A 5 19.96 -1.38 12.44
C PRO A 5 19.76 -2.41 13.56
N TRP A 6 18.55 -2.44 14.13
CA TRP A 6 18.15 -3.45 15.12
C TRP A 6 17.49 -4.63 14.40
N GLN A 7 17.98 -5.84 14.65
CA GLN A 7 17.38 -7.06 14.12
C GLN A 7 16.27 -7.51 15.05
N VAL A 8 15.11 -7.83 14.47
CA VAL A 8 13.94 -8.36 15.18
C VAL A 8 13.47 -9.62 14.48
N VAL A 9 13.19 -10.65 15.27
CA VAL A 9 12.65 -11.94 14.82
C VAL A 9 11.32 -12.14 15.53
N LEU A 10 10.27 -12.42 14.75
CA LEU A 10 8.96 -12.83 15.25
C LEU A 10 8.85 -14.35 15.14
N GLY A 11 8.24 -14.97 16.14
CA GLY A 11 8.20 -16.42 16.33
C GLY A 11 7.99 -16.75 17.80
N GLU A 12 8.19 -18.01 18.19
CA GLU A 12 8.11 -18.47 19.58
C GLU A 12 9.50 -18.85 20.10
N PRO A 13 10.15 -18.03 20.94
CA PRO A 13 9.78 -16.68 21.38
C PRO A 13 10.22 -15.59 20.39
N HIS A 14 9.67 -14.39 20.54
CA HIS A 14 10.19 -13.20 19.84
C HIS A 14 11.63 -12.90 20.27
N ALA A 15 12.43 -12.34 19.36
CA ALA A 15 13.81 -11.93 19.67
C ALA A 15 14.13 -10.56 19.09
N CYS A 16 14.87 -9.73 19.84
CA CYS A 16 15.35 -8.44 19.36
C CYS A 16 16.80 -8.18 19.79
N SER A 17 17.62 -7.64 18.90
CA SER A 17 19.02 -7.30 19.20
C SER A 17 19.22 -6.08 20.10
N CYS A 18 18.15 -5.44 20.55
CA CYS A 18 18.24 -4.21 21.35
C CYS A 18 18.60 -4.45 22.83
N ALA A 19 19.19 -3.43 23.45
CA ALA A 19 19.63 -3.49 24.84
C ALA A 19 18.48 -3.76 25.84
N ALA A 20 17.29 -3.20 25.60
CA ALA A 20 16.12 -3.42 26.45
C ALA A 20 15.69 -4.89 26.43
N PHE A 21 15.58 -5.48 25.23
CA PHE A 21 15.25 -6.90 25.07
C PHE A 21 16.29 -7.82 25.73
N ARG A 22 17.59 -7.48 25.61
CA ARG A 22 18.66 -8.27 26.24
C ARG A 22 18.57 -8.29 27.77
N ARG A 23 18.02 -7.24 28.38
CA ARG A 23 17.88 -7.11 29.84
C ARG A 23 16.58 -7.75 30.35
N GLU A 24 15.47 -7.47 29.70
CA GLU A 24 14.13 -7.83 30.19
C GLU A 24 13.60 -9.14 29.58
N ARG A 25 14.12 -9.55 28.41
CA ARG A 25 13.65 -10.71 27.63
C ARG A 25 12.14 -10.68 27.32
N GLY A 26 11.54 -9.50 27.27
CA GLY A 26 10.12 -9.26 26.96
C GLY A 26 9.91 -8.31 25.77
N LEU A 27 8.68 -7.84 25.57
CA LEU A 27 8.32 -6.95 24.47
C LEU A 27 9.01 -5.58 24.58
N CYS A 28 10.01 -5.36 23.73
CA CYS A 28 10.69 -4.07 23.63
C CYS A 28 9.94 -3.13 22.68
N LYS A 29 10.27 -1.83 22.71
CA LYS A 29 9.69 -0.83 21.80
C LYS A 29 9.78 -1.19 20.32
N HIS A 30 10.79 -1.97 19.91
CA HIS A 30 10.94 -2.42 18.52
C HIS A 30 9.95 -3.52 18.16
N LEU A 31 9.74 -4.48 19.07
CA LEU A 31 8.71 -5.52 18.91
C LEU A 31 7.32 -4.88 18.89
N CYS A 32 7.01 -3.99 19.84
CA CYS A 32 5.73 -3.28 19.87
C CYS A 32 5.53 -2.42 18.60
N TRP A 33 6.57 -1.75 18.10
CA TRP A 33 6.47 -1.00 16.86
C TRP A 33 6.20 -1.90 15.67
N ILE A 34 6.87 -3.05 15.57
CA ILE A 34 6.62 -4.00 14.49
C ILE A 34 5.18 -4.52 14.55
N LEU A 35 4.72 -5.00 15.71
CA LEU A 35 3.36 -5.54 15.87
C LEU A 35 2.27 -4.48 15.58
N LEU A 36 2.41 -3.27 16.15
CA LEU A 36 1.36 -2.25 16.08
C LEU A 36 1.44 -1.33 14.84
N LYS A 37 2.63 -1.11 14.29
CA LYS A 37 2.82 -0.16 13.16
C LYS A 37 3.10 -0.87 11.84
N LYS A 38 3.93 -1.90 11.83
CA LYS A 38 4.24 -2.65 10.59
C LYS A 38 3.14 -3.66 10.28
N TYR A 39 2.76 -4.47 11.25
CA TYR A 39 1.68 -5.45 11.13
C TYR A 39 0.29 -4.91 11.48
N ARG A 40 0.22 -3.64 11.90
CA ARG A 40 -1.03 -2.90 12.14
C ARG A 40 -2.01 -3.61 13.08
N LEU A 41 -1.51 -4.42 14.02
CA LEU A 41 -2.38 -5.07 14.98
C LEU A 41 -3.14 -4.02 15.81
N PRO A 42 -4.46 -4.23 16.03
CA PRO A 42 -5.21 -3.44 16.98
C PRO A 42 -4.56 -3.47 18.37
N ARG A 43 -4.65 -2.37 19.11
CA ARG A 43 -4.02 -2.26 20.45
C ARG A 43 -4.63 -3.21 21.47
N ASP A 44 -5.85 -3.65 21.23
CA ASP A 44 -6.65 -4.59 22.00
C ASP A 44 -6.44 -6.05 21.55
N HIS A 45 -5.66 -6.28 20.49
CA HIS A 45 -5.43 -7.60 19.95
C HIS A 45 -4.49 -8.42 20.84
N GLU A 46 -4.88 -9.66 21.18
CA GLU A 46 -4.11 -10.56 22.06
C GLU A 46 -2.65 -10.73 21.59
N TYR A 47 -2.46 -10.91 20.28
CA TYR A 47 -1.13 -11.05 19.66
C TYR A 47 -0.19 -9.86 19.88
N ALA A 48 -0.70 -8.65 20.15
CA ALA A 48 0.12 -7.47 20.38
C ALA A 48 0.89 -7.52 21.71
N PHE A 49 0.47 -8.39 22.64
CA PHE A 49 1.04 -8.50 23.99
C PHE A 49 1.72 -9.85 24.25
N LYS A 50 1.71 -10.78 23.29
CA LYS A 50 2.37 -12.08 23.45
C LYS A 50 3.89 -11.93 23.32
N SER A 51 4.63 -12.67 24.16
CA SER A 51 6.09 -12.76 24.07
C SER A 51 6.57 -13.63 22.90
N GLY A 52 5.66 -14.37 22.27
CA GLY A 52 5.89 -15.22 21.12
C GLY A 52 4.60 -15.44 20.35
N LEU A 53 4.73 -15.76 19.06
CA LEU A 53 3.62 -16.10 18.20
C LEU A 53 3.91 -17.44 17.54
N LEU A 54 2.91 -18.31 17.56
CA LEU A 54 2.92 -19.56 16.82
C LEU A 54 2.87 -19.27 15.31
N GLU A 55 3.37 -20.21 14.51
CA GLU A 55 3.38 -20.08 13.06
C GLU A 55 1.99 -19.77 12.48
N ARG A 56 0.95 -20.44 12.97
CA ARG A 56 -0.46 -20.16 12.59
C ARG A 56 -0.87 -18.71 12.90
N GLU A 57 -0.43 -18.16 14.02
CA GLU A 57 -0.79 -16.81 14.45
C GLU A 57 -0.03 -15.77 13.61
N ILE A 58 1.21 -16.09 13.20
CA ILE A 58 1.97 -15.28 12.25
C ILE A 58 1.27 -15.28 10.89
N GLU A 59 0.83 -16.44 10.41
CA GLU A 59 0.10 -16.57 9.15
C GLU A 59 -1.21 -15.76 9.18
N ASP A 60 -1.99 -15.86 10.27
CA ASP A 60 -3.21 -15.05 10.45
C ASP A 60 -2.93 -13.54 10.31
N ILE A 61 -1.82 -13.07 10.88
CA ILE A 61 -1.42 -11.66 10.80
C ILE A 61 -1.04 -11.29 9.36
N LEU A 62 -0.29 -12.15 8.66
CA LEU A 62 0.13 -11.93 7.28
C LEU A 62 -1.08 -11.90 6.34
N GLN A 63 -2.03 -12.81 6.52
CA GLN A 63 -3.25 -12.88 5.72
C GLN A 63 -4.13 -11.64 5.91
N ARG A 64 -4.26 -11.13 7.14
CA ARG A 64 -4.97 -9.86 7.41
C ARG A 64 -4.32 -8.67 6.72
N LEU A 65 -2.99 -8.61 6.70
CA LEU A 65 -2.29 -7.56 5.96
C LEU A 65 -2.55 -7.62 4.46
N GLN A 66 -2.63 -8.83 3.89
CA GLN A 66 -2.98 -9.02 2.48
C GLN A 66 -4.43 -8.58 2.23
N GLN A 67 -5.37 -8.95 3.10
CA GLN A 67 -6.77 -8.52 3.01
C GLN A 67 -6.94 -7.01 3.18
N GLU A 68 -6.20 -6.35 4.08
CA GLU A 68 -6.20 -4.89 4.17
C GLU A 68 -5.60 -4.23 2.92
N GLN A 69 -4.63 -4.87 2.26
CA GLN A 69 -4.09 -4.38 0.99
C GLN A 69 -5.07 -4.57 -0.17
N THR A 70 -5.86 -5.65 -0.17
CA THR A 70 -6.90 -5.87 -1.19
C THR A 70 -8.15 -5.03 -0.94
N LEU A 71 -8.50 -4.74 0.32
CA LEU A 71 -9.64 -3.90 0.73
C LEU A 71 -9.30 -2.40 0.80
N ARG A 72 -8.01 -2.04 0.75
CA ARG A 72 -7.56 -0.66 0.50
C ARG A 72 -6.92 -0.55 -0.89
N PRO A 73 -7.70 -0.51 -1.98
CA PRO A 73 -7.34 0.43 -3.04
C PRO A 73 -7.29 1.82 -2.36
N GLU A 74 -6.19 2.55 -2.53
CA GLU A 74 -5.95 3.85 -1.90
C GLU A 74 -7.21 4.72 -1.82
N GLN A 75 -7.68 4.92 -0.58
CA GLN A 75 -8.70 5.91 -0.25
C GLN A 75 -8.20 7.30 -0.64
N THR A 76 -8.53 7.70 -1.86
CA THR A 76 -8.95 9.08 -2.16
C THR A 76 -10.43 9.03 -2.50
N ALA A 77 -11.23 8.59 -1.52
CA ALA A 77 -12.64 8.96 -1.46
C ALA A 77 -12.71 10.42 -1.00
N PHE A 78 -12.49 11.34 -1.93
CA PHE A 78 -13.11 12.66 -1.80
C PHE A 78 -14.59 12.43 -2.06
N SER A 79 -15.41 12.66 -1.05
CA SER A 79 -16.85 12.80 -1.20
C SER A 79 -17.12 14.25 -1.59
N PRO A 80 -17.53 14.57 -2.83
CA PRO A 80 -18.47 15.66 -3.00
C PRO A 80 -19.84 15.11 -2.61
N THR A 81 -20.46 15.79 -1.66
CA THR A 81 -21.88 15.70 -1.36
C THR A 81 -22.71 15.62 -2.65
N LEU A 82 -23.58 14.62 -2.69
CA LEU A 82 -24.56 14.36 -3.74
C LEU A 82 -25.38 15.60 -4.04
N ASN A 83 -25.50 15.95 -5.33
CA ASN A 83 -26.74 16.42 -5.90
C ASN A 83 -27.11 15.44 -7.03
N GLU A 84 -28.35 14.97 -6.95
CA GLU A 84 -29.00 14.00 -7.81
C GLU A 84 -29.07 14.54 -9.25
N GLU A 85 -28.72 13.71 -10.25
CA GLU A 85 -29.24 13.69 -11.65
C GLU A 85 -28.30 13.08 -12.70
N ASN A 86 -27.04 12.73 -12.37
CA ASN A 86 -26.20 11.99 -13.33
C ASN A 86 -25.89 10.58 -12.85
N GLN A 87 -26.24 9.59 -13.67
CA GLN A 87 -25.75 8.22 -13.55
C GLN A 87 -24.22 8.26 -13.59
N ILE A 88 -23.58 8.28 -12.43
CA ILE A 88 -22.12 8.12 -12.33
C ILE A 88 -21.84 6.69 -12.75
N LEU A 89 -21.44 6.51 -14.01
CA LEU A 89 -20.79 5.28 -14.47
C LEU A 89 -19.51 5.14 -13.64
N PHE A 90 -19.56 4.31 -12.61
CA PHE A 90 -18.37 3.93 -11.86
C PHE A 90 -17.40 3.25 -12.84
N ILE A 91 -16.33 3.96 -13.22
CA ILE A 91 -15.29 3.41 -14.08
C ILE A 91 -14.46 2.46 -13.23
N HIS A 92 -14.54 1.17 -13.54
CA HIS A 92 -13.74 0.15 -12.88
C HIS A 92 -12.32 0.09 -13.46
N GLN A 93 -11.34 -0.13 -12.57
CA GLN A 93 -9.99 -0.48 -12.97
C GLN A 93 -10.03 -1.80 -13.73
N LYS A 94 -9.35 -1.87 -14.88
CA LYS A 94 -9.20 -3.13 -15.61
C LYS A 94 -8.29 -4.09 -14.86
N GLU A 95 -8.63 -5.37 -14.92
CA GLU A 95 -7.74 -6.44 -14.47
C GLU A 95 -6.42 -6.39 -15.25
N ILE A 96 -5.35 -6.83 -14.59
CA ILE A 96 -3.99 -6.85 -15.16
C ILE A 96 -3.65 -8.31 -15.46
N ASP A 97 -3.43 -8.61 -16.73
CA ASP A 97 -2.93 -9.91 -17.17
C ASP A 97 -1.39 -9.98 -17.13
N ILE A 98 -0.82 -11.18 -17.29
CA ILE A 98 0.62 -11.41 -17.32
C ILE A 98 1.32 -10.73 -18.49
N GLU A 99 0.62 -10.54 -19.61
CA GLU A 99 1.14 -9.89 -20.81
C GLU A 99 0.90 -8.37 -20.82
N ASP A 100 0.20 -7.82 -19.83
CA ASP A 100 -0.14 -6.40 -19.80
C ASP A 100 1.09 -5.53 -19.50
N VAL A 101 1.25 -4.50 -20.31
CA VAL A 101 2.35 -3.53 -20.25
C VAL A 101 1.84 -2.12 -20.00
N CYS A 102 2.66 -1.32 -19.31
CA CYS A 102 2.39 0.09 -19.13
C CYS A 102 2.43 0.83 -20.49
N PRO A 103 1.39 1.58 -20.88
CA PRO A 103 1.32 2.23 -22.19
C PRO A 103 2.33 3.35 -22.39
N ILE A 104 2.94 3.85 -21.30
CA ILE A 104 3.93 4.94 -21.35
C ILE A 104 5.35 4.39 -21.47
N CYS A 105 5.75 3.42 -20.64
CA CYS A 105 7.11 2.86 -20.64
C CYS A 105 7.26 1.52 -21.35
N GLN A 106 6.15 0.88 -21.75
CA GLN A 106 6.11 -0.44 -22.38
C GLN A 106 6.75 -1.56 -21.55
N GLU A 107 6.80 -1.39 -20.22
CA GLU A 107 7.27 -2.41 -19.29
C GLU A 107 6.09 -3.21 -18.73
N GLU A 108 6.29 -4.53 -18.56
CA GLU A 108 5.34 -5.46 -17.95
C GLU A 108 5.01 -5.05 -16.50
N PHE A 109 3.71 -5.00 -16.16
CA PHE A 109 3.25 -4.61 -14.83
C PHE A 109 3.68 -5.59 -13.74
N LEU A 110 3.43 -6.89 -13.97
CA LEU A 110 3.65 -7.92 -12.95
C LEU A 110 5.13 -8.25 -12.73
N LYS A 111 6.00 -7.96 -13.71
CA LYS A 111 7.44 -8.24 -13.62
C LYS A 111 8.22 -7.15 -12.90
N THR A 112 7.82 -5.90 -13.09
CA THR A 112 8.51 -4.75 -12.48
C THR A 112 8.03 -4.47 -11.06
N MET A 113 6.84 -4.96 -10.67
CA MET A 113 6.23 -4.76 -9.34
C MET A 113 6.22 -3.28 -8.91
N LEU A 114 6.15 -2.36 -9.88
CA LEU A 114 6.05 -0.93 -9.65
C LEU A 114 4.62 -0.56 -9.25
N PRO A 115 4.41 0.53 -8.50
CA PRO A 115 3.07 0.95 -8.13
C PRO A 115 2.29 1.44 -9.35
N ILE A 116 1.01 1.05 -9.41
CA ILE A 116 0.10 1.26 -10.56
C ILE A 116 -1.06 2.17 -10.14
N THR A 117 -1.49 3.01 -11.06
CA THR A 117 -2.72 3.79 -11.01
C THR A 117 -3.55 3.53 -12.26
N PHE A 118 -4.77 4.05 -12.35
CA PHE A 118 -5.64 3.85 -13.51
C PHE A 118 -6.49 5.07 -13.84
N CYS A 119 -7.02 5.12 -15.07
CA CYS A 119 -7.95 6.18 -15.48
C CYS A 119 -9.32 6.01 -14.81
N ARG A 120 -9.67 6.93 -13.90
CA ARG A 120 -10.95 6.92 -13.15
C ARG A 120 -12.12 7.59 -13.88
N TYR A 121 -11.86 8.28 -14.99
CA TYR A 121 -12.86 9.12 -15.65
C TYR A 121 -13.45 8.50 -16.93
N SER A 122 -12.76 7.54 -17.55
CA SER A 122 -13.24 6.94 -18.80
C SER A 122 -12.69 5.53 -19.05
N CYS A 123 -11.39 5.38 -19.33
CA CYS A 123 -10.92 4.13 -19.95
C CYS A 123 -10.54 2.98 -19.00
N GLY A 124 -10.42 3.22 -17.69
CA GLY A 124 -10.09 2.19 -16.69
C GLY A 124 -8.70 1.55 -16.81
N ASN A 125 -7.88 1.97 -17.79
CA ASN A 125 -6.58 1.37 -18.08
C ASN A 125 -5.53 1.69 -17.02
N ASN A 126 -4.65 0.72 -16.79
CA ASN A 126 -3.56 0.77 -15.83
C ASN A 126 -2.34 1.53 -16.38
N VAL A 127 -1.63 2.25 -15.50
CA VAL A 127 -0.41 3.01 -15.80
C VAL A 127 0.45 3.05 -14.54
N HIS A 128 1.78 2.93 -14.64
CA HIS A 128 2.65 3.15 -13.48
C HIS A 128 2.51 4.57 -12.93
N ILE A 129 2.51 4.73 -11.60
CA ILE A 129 2.44 6.05 -10.94
C ILE A 129 3.57 6.97 -11.43
N LYS A 130 4.79 6.44 -11.54
CA LYS A 130 5.95 7.19 -12.05
C LYS A 130 5.72 7.71 -13.47
N CYS A 131 5.15 6.88 -14.34
CA CYS A 131 4.87 7.25 -15.72
C CYS A 131 3.76 8.31 -15.81
N MET A 132 2.70 8.18 -15.00
CA MET A 132 1.64 9.17 -14.93
C MET A 132 2.14 10.52 -14.38
N LYS A 133 3.09 10.50 -13.44
CA LYS A 133 3.75 11.72 -12.95
C LYS A 133 4.53 12.44 -14.05
N ILE A 134 5.38 11.72 -14.78
CA ILE A 134 6.13 12.30 -15.92
C ILE A 134 5.16 12.91 -16.93
N TRP A 135 4.06 12.21 -17.22
CA TRP A 135 3.01 12.72 -18.09
C TRP A 135 2.39 14.02 -17.57
N ALA A 136 2.03 14.08 -16.28
CA ALA A 136 1.49 15.28 -15.65
C ALA A 136 2.48 16.46 -15.70
N ASP A 137 3.74 16.22 -15.37
CA ASP A 137 4.80 17.23 -15.36
C ASP A 137 4.98 17.86 -16.76
N HIS A 138 4.75 17.10 -17.84
CA HIS A 138 4.75 17.62 -19.21
C HIS A 138 3.46 18.35 -19.63
N GLN A 139 2.36 18.18 -18.89
CA GLN A 139 1.10 18.88 -19.14
C GLN A 139 1.00 20.22 -18.39
N ASP A 140 1.77 20.40 -17.32
CA ASP A 140 1.79 21.62 -16.50
C ASP A 140 2.26 22.90 -17.24
N GLU A 141 2.75 22.78 -18.48
CA GLU A 141 2.94 23.93 -19.37
C GLU A 141 1.62 24.63 -19.76
N LEU A 142 0.45 24.04 -19.43
CA LEU A 142 -0.88 24.53 -19.79
C LEU A 142 -1.59 25.36 -18.69
N GLY A 143 -0.97 25.57 -17.52
CA GLY A 143 -1.43 26.49 -16.48
C GLY A 143 -1.95 25.84 -15.19
N PRO A 144 -2.06 26.62 -14.09
CA PRO A 144 -2.16 26.12 -12.70
C PRO A 144 -3.50 25.48 -12.31
N ASP A 145 -4.51 25.52 -13.19
CA ASP A 145 -5.85 24.96 -12.96
C ASP A 145 -6.18 23.80 -13.91
N SER A 146 -5.18 23.28 -14.64
CA SER A 146 -5.40 22.23 -15.62
C SER A 146 -5.45 20.84 -14.95
N VAL A 147 -6.56 20.14 -15.12
CA VAL A 147 -6.70 18.75 -14.69
C VAL A 147 -5.84 17.87 -15.59
N VAL A 148 -5.01 17.01 -14.99
CA VAL A 148 -4.18 16.05 -15.74
C VAL A 148 -5.08 15.13 -16.57
N LYS A 149 -4.90 15.16 -17.89
CA LYS A 149 -5.68 14.37 -18.85
C LYS A 149 -5.12 12.97 -18.97
N CYS A 150 -5.97 11.99 -19.26
CA CYS A 150 -5.50 10.62 -19.46
C CYS A 150 -4.73 10.52 -20.79
N PRO A 151 -3.52 9.93 -20.83
CA PRO A 151 -2.79 9.76 -22.08
C PRO A 151 -3.50 8.87 -23.10
N LEU A 152 -4.39 7.98 -22.64
CA LEU A 152 -5.06 6.99 -23.48
C LEU A 152 -6.41 7.46 -24.01
N CYS A 153 -7.19 8.18 -23.22
CA CYS A 153 -8.55 8.59 -23.59
C CYS A 153 -8.78 10.11 -23.59
N ARG A 154 -7.72 10.89 -23.31
CA ARG A 154 -7.68 12.35 -23.29
C ARG A 154 -8.75 13.00 -22.41
#